data_AF-A0A8T4X2N2-F1
#
_entry.id   AF-A0A8T4X2N2-F1
#
_cell.length_a   1.000
_cell.length_b   1.000
_cell.length_c   1.000
_cell.angle_alpha   90.00
_cell.angle_beta   90.00
_cell.angle_gamma   90.00
#
_symmetry.space_group_name_H-M   'P 1'
#
loop_
_entity.id
_entity.type
_entity.pdbx_description
1 polymer ?
#
loop_
_entity_poly.entity_id
_entity_poly.type
_entity_poly.pdbx_seq_one_letter_code
_entity_poly.pdbx_strand_id
1 'polypeptide(L)'
;GLDIGSIELVIHYGSPRQVSKLVQRIGRSRHNRDASAKGLIITNNSDDEFEARAILDRIKEGSIEEQKIHDGSLDVLAHHLVGMTMQLGEIPVNKALETVNNAYSFRNLQLEDLLGVLDLLDSNYLIFFDRTKMTFWKKGRSFKYYFENLSTIPDILKFKVFDSVGKKIIGTLDQRFVGDFGDSGNIFVLKGLQWRILNVDEKSFSVNVEPFRGGGITVPYWEGESIPIDYNTAKKVGAFRSKVKNGTLKLINKTIEELNFNEIPDEKNIIIESSRSQGSIVLHSCFGTKVNSTLSTLLSSMISSMLGSIVDSRSDGYRIVLSSRSRISEKLFTEIIKDDYDLYSIITASLSGTHNVNWKTWCVAKKFGVVGRGAIYEKKSARFLYERYAKTSLVKEALRELFHDKYDLKNTDKILKKIRDNEILITWLEIDKFSKLAEPILDHTSKYYSAPANLDKGIIDLVKARLAKTKHRLICARCGKWERVMETNEVKNTLICPYCKARQITATFYSDYELPKIIRKKFEGKKLTLDEKHRFDRAWKVSSLIENFGKIAVTVMSGYGVGADTAARILRNMIDDEHIFKQIYEAERQYVVTRGFWDS
;
A
#
# COMPACT_ATOMS: atom_id res chain seq x y z
N GLY A 1 -3.53 -26.87 13.13
CA GLY A 1 -3.20 -25.89 12.06
C GLY A 1 -3.03 -26.63 10.76
N LEU A 2 -2.18 -26.15 9.83
CA LEU A 2 -1.56 -27.07 8.87
C LEU A 2 -0.48 -27.85 9.64
N ASP A 3 -0.61 -29.17 9.67
CA ASP A 3 0.40 -30.05 10.23
C ASP A 3 1.38 -30.45 9.11
N ILE A 4 2.68 -30.37 9.42
CA ILE A 4 3.79 -30.68 8.52
C ILE A 4 4.84 -31.37 9.40
N GLY A 5 4.57 -32.63 9.77
CA GLY A 5 5.21 -33.36 10.87
C GLY A 5 6.73 -33.56 10.80
N SER A 6 7.40 -33.09 9.75
CA SER A 6 8.86 -33.11 9.59
C SER A 6 9.56 -31.79 9.96
N ILE A 7 8.85 -30.76 10.43
CA ILE A 7 9.47 -29.49 10.82
C ILE A 7 10.16 -29.64 12.18
N GLU A 8 11.49 -29.61 12.19
CA GLU A 8 12.29 -29.68 13.42
C GLU A 8 12.46 -28.34 14.14
N LEU A 9 12.46 -27.22 13.42
CA LEU A 9 12.76 -25.87 13.90
C LEU A 9 11.98 -24.85 13.09
N VAL A 10 11.43 -23.83 13.76
CA VAL A 10 10.87 -22.63 13.11
C VAL A 10 11.75 -21.42 13.38
N ILE A 11 12.27 -20.78 12.33
CA ILE A 11 13.00 -19.51 12.43
C ILE A 11 12.02 -18.37 12.13
N HIS A 12 11.92 -17.40 13.04
CA HIS A 12 11.11 -16.20 12.89
C HIS A 12 12.02 -14.97 12.81
N TYR A 13 11.82 -14.13 11.78
CA TYR A 13 12.58 -12.91 11.55
C TYR A 13 11.81 -11.65 11.98
N GLY A 14 12.52 -10.68 12.56
CA GLY A 14 11.95 -9.48 13.18
C GLY A 14 11.17 -9.79 14.46
N SER A 15 10.51 -8.78 15.03
CA SER A 15 9.61 -8.99 16.17
C SER A 15 8.50 -10.00 15.86
N PRO A 16 8.10 -10.84 16.83
CA PRO A 16 6.87 -11.63 16.75
C PRO A 16 5.57 -10.81 16.72
N ARG A 17 5.60 -9.57 17.25
CA ARG A 17 4.51 -8.60 17.44
C ARG A 17 3.35 -9.06 18.34
N GLN A 18 3.00 -10.35 18.33
CA GLN A 18 1.91 -10.95 19.11
C GLN A 18 2.27 -12.37 19.60
N VAL A 19 1.95 -12.66 20.86
CA VAL A 19 2.06 -13.93 21.56
C VAL A 19 1.33 -15.03 20.81
N SER A 20 0.04 -14.83 20.52
CA SER A 20 -0.81 -15.80 19.82
C SER A 20 -0.21 -16.23 18.47
N LYS A 21 0.32 -15.29 17.69
CA LYS A 21 0.98 -15.56 16.41
C LYS A 21 2.33 -16.25 16.57
N LEU A 22 3.11 -15.93 17.60
CA LEU A 22 4.37 -16.64 17.87
C LEU A 22 4.12 -18.11 18.22
N VAL A 23 3.17 -18.37 19.12
CA VAL A 23 2.80 -19.73 19.55
C VAL A 23 2.28 -20.54 18.36
N GLN A 24 1.40 -19.99 17.53
CA GLN A 24 0.91 -20.65 16.30
C GLN A 24 1.99 -20.86 15.22
N ARG A 25 3.10 -20.11 15.24
CA ARG A 25 4.24 -20.28 14.33
C ARG A 25 5.19 -21.35 14.87
N ILE A 26 5.69 -21.19 16.09
CA ILE A 26 6.66 -22.11 16.71
C ILE A 26 6.03 -23.49 16.92
N GLY A 27 4.74 -23.57 17.28
CA GLY A 27 4.00 -24.84 17.43
C GLY A 27 3.84 -25.67 16.15
N ARG A 28 4.39 -25.22 15.01
CA ARG A 28 4.56 -26.07 13.80
C ARG A 28 5.83 -26.93 13.86
N SER A 29 6.81 -26.55 14.67
CA SER A 29 7.97 -27.40 14.96
C SER A 29 7.56 -28.51 15.93
N ARG A 30 8.00 -29.74 15.63
CA ARG A 30 7.93 -30.90 16.53
C ARG A 30 6.51 -31.13 17.08
N HIS A 31 5.52 -31.10 16.19
CA HIS A 31 4.09 -31.19 16.49
C HIS A 31 3.65 -32.63 16.89
N ASN A 32 4.33 -33.21 17.87
CA ASN A 32 4.05 -34.53 18.46
C ASN A 32 3.76 -34.36 19.96
N ARG A 33 2.95 -35.25 20.55
CA ARG A 33 2.50 -35.14 21.95
C ARG A 33 3.65 -35.04 22.96
N ASP A 34 4.72 -35.80 22.72
CA ASP A 34 5.84 -35.98 23.65
C ASP A 34 7.06 -35.10 23.28
N ALA A 35 6.86 -34.07 22.44
CA ALA A 35 7.95 -33.23 21.92
C ALA A 35 7.71 -31.73 22.14
N SER A 36 8.72 -31.05 22.69
CA SER A 36 8.70 -29.59 22.84
C SER A 36 8.94 -28.90 21.49
N ALA A 37 8.01 -28.02 21.11
CA ALA A 37 8.14 -27.17 19.92
C ALA A 37 9.39 -26.27 20.00
N LYS A 38 10.19 -26.23 18.93
CA LYS A 38 11.48 -25.55 18.90
C LYS A 38 11.46 -24.38 17.92
N GLY A 39 11.81 -23.18 18.41
CA GLY A 39 11.88 -21.97 17.62
C GLY A 39 13.13 -21.15 17.87
N LEU A 40 13.52 -20.34 16.89
CA LEU A 40 14.56 -19.31 16.97
C LEU A 40 13.96 -17.97 16.51
N ILE A 41 14.28 -16.89 17.22
CA ILE A 41 13.88 -15.53 16.84
C ILE A 41 15.15 -14.76 16.45
N ILE A 42 15.13 -14.10 15.30
CA ILE A 42 16.22 -13.26 14.78
C ILE A 42 15.69 -11.83 14.68
N THR A 43 16.21 -10.94 15.51
CA THR A 43 15.73 -9.56 15.71
C THR A 43 16.48 -8.57 14.81
N ASN A 44 15.79 -7.64 14.15
CA ASN A 44 16.41 -6.75 13.17
C ASN A 44 16.80 -5.38 13.76
N ASN A 45 16.25 -5.00 14.91
CA ASN A 45 16.45 -3.74 15.61
C ASN A 45 16.28 -3.93 17.13
N SER A 46 16.56 -2.90 17.93
CA SER A 46 16.48 -2.97 19.39
C SER A 46 15.06 -3.20 19.93
N ASP A 47 14.04 -2.53 19.38
CA ASP A 47 12.65 -2.76 19.78
C ASP A 47 12.21 -4.21 19.50
N ASP A 48 12.66 -4.83 18.40
CA ASP A 48 12.38 -6.25 18.12
C ASP A 48 12.91 -7.18 19.22
N GLU A 49 14.04 -6.86 19.87
CA GLU A 49 14.61 -7.64 20.98
C GLU A 49 13.79 -7.47 22.27
N PHE A 50 13.43 -6.23 22.62
CA PHE A 50 12.53 -5.97 23.73
C PHE A 50 11.16 -6.64 23.52
N GLU A 51 10.60 -6.55 22.32
CA GLU A 51 9.33 -7.21 21.94
C GLU A 51 9.43 -8.73 22.04
N ALA A 52 10.47 -9.33 21.45
CA ALA A 52 10.68 -10.78 21.53
C ALA A 52 10.81 -11.26 22.98
N ARG A 53 11.56 -10.54 23.82
CA ARG A 53 11.71 -10.84 25.25
C ARG A 53 10.39 -10.69 26.01
N ALA A 54 9.64 -9.63 25.77
CA ALA A 54 8.33 -9.39 26.40
C ALA A 54 7.32 -10.49 26.05
N ILE A 55 7.25 -10.85 24.77
CA ILE A 55 6.38 -11.92 24.26
C ILE A 55 6.78 -13.28 24.83
N LEU A 56 8.08 -13.62 24.90
CA LEU A 56 8.55 -14.88 25.48
C LEU A 56 8.22 -15.01 26.97
N ASP A 57 8.32 -13.94 27.75
CA ASP A 57 7.91 -13.99 29.17
C ASP A 57 6.38 -13.97 29.33
N ARG A 58 5.62 -13.34 28.41
CA ARG A 58 4.15 -13.46 28.39
C ARG A 58 3.67 -14.89 28.07
N ILE A 59 4.37 -15.62 27.21
CA ILE A 59 4.08 -17.05 26.94
C ILE A 59 4.17 -17.87 28.24
N LYS A 60 5.21 -17.66 29.06
CA LYS A 60 5.39 -18.35 30.36
C LYS A 60 4.29 -18.03 31.37
N GLU A 61 3.73 -16.82 31.30
CA GLU A 61 2.61 -16.36 32.14
C GLU A 61 1.23 -16.81 31.61
N GLY A 62 1.16 -17.51 30.47
CA GLY A 62 -0.11 -17.83 29.80
C GLY A 62 -0.84 -16.60 29.21
N SER A 63 -0.16 -15.44 29.14
CA SER A 63 -0.76 -14.15 28.81
C SER A 63 -0.80 -13.91 27.30
N ILE A 64 -1.94 -14.17 26.66
CA ILE A 64 -2.20 -13.89 25.24
C ILE A 64 -2.87 -12.51 25.01
N GLU A 65 -2.98 -12.08 23.75
CA GLU A 65 -3.76 -10.88 23.39
C GLU A 65 -5.28 -11.06 23.63
N GLU A 66 -5.95 -9.98 24.03
CA GLU A 66 -7.42 -9.92 24.04
C GLU A 66 -7.95 -9.93 22.59
N GLN A 67 -8.72 -10.96 22.23
CA GLN A 67 -9.45 -11.01 20.96
C GLN A 67 -10.82 -10.34 21.15
N LYS A 68 -10.86 -9.02 20.94
CA LYS A 68 -12.10 -8.23 20.99
C LYS A 68 -13.07 -8.74 19.91
N ILE A 69 -14.33 -8.92 20.29
CA ILE A 69 -15.39 -9.40 19.38
C ILE A 69 -15.98 -8.21 18.62
N HIS A 70 -16.32 -8.41 17.33
CA HIS A 70 -17.05 -7.43 16.53
C HIS A 70 -18.54 -7.42 16.91
N ASP A 71 -18.86 -6.82 18.06
CA ASP A 71 -20.25 -6.55 18.46
C ASP A 71 -20.95 -5.62 17.45
N GLY A 72 -22.19 -5.92 17.07
CA GLY A 72 -23.07 -5.04 16.30
C GLY A 72 -22.68 -4.76 14.84
N SER A 73 -22.02 -5.69 14.14
CA SER A 73 -21.67 -5.56 12.70
C SER A 73 -22.92 -5.38 11.81
N LEU A 74 -23.24 -4.14 11.42
CA LEU A 74 -24.45 -3.81 10.68
C LEU A 74 -24.39 -4.27 9.20
N ASP A 75 -23.19 -4.47 8.66
CA ASP A 75 -22.94 -5.02 7.33
C ASP A 75 -23.27 -6.52 7.25
N VAL A 76 -22.86 -7.29 8.27
CA VAL A 76 -23.21 -8.70 8.45
C VAL A 76 -24.71 -8.86 8.70
N LEU A 77 -25.29 -7.98 9.52
CA LEU A 77 -26.74 -7.90 9.73
C LEU A 77 -27.49 -7.67 8.42
N ALA A 78 -27.02 -6.77 7.55
CA ALA A 78 -27.65 -6.49 6.27
C ALA A 78 -27.66 -7.72 5.35
N HIS A 79 -26.54 -8.46 5.26
CA HIS A 79 -26.47 -9.70 4.49
C HIS A 79 -27.44 -10.77 5.04
N HIS A 80 -27.48 -10.94 6.36
CA HIS A 80 -28.39 -11.87 7.02
C HIS A 80 -29.87 -11.51 6.82
N LEU A 81 -30.27 -10.24 6.97
CA LEU A 81 -31.66 -9.80 6.75
C LEU A 81 -32.12 -10.10 5.31
N VAL A 82 -31.29 -9.85 4.30
CA VAL A 82 -31.61 -10.24 2.92
C VAL A 82 -31.73 -11.76 2.78
N GLY A 83 -30.80 -12.52 3.36
CA GLY A 83 -30.84 -13.99 3.38
C GLY A 83 -32.11 -14.55 4.02
N MET A 84 -32.56 -13.97 5.12
CA MET A 84 -33.81 -14.35 5.78
C MET A 84 -35.01 -14.17 4.82
N THR A 85 -35.13 -13.04 4.11
CA THR A 85 -36.24 -12.85 3.13
C THR A 85 -36.19 -13.83 1.96
N MET A 86 -35.01 -14.35 1.61
CA MET A 86 -34.88 -15.37 0.57
C MET A 86 -35.43 -16.73 1.03
N GLN A 87 -35.28 -17.06 2.31
CA GLN A 87 -35.73 -18.33 2.92
C GLN A 87 -37.19 -18.28 3.43
N LEU A 88 -37.62 -17.16 4.02
CA LEU A 88 -38.90 -17.05 4.74
C LEU A 88 -39.96 -16.19 4.02
N GLY A 89 -39.59 -15.44 2.99
CA GLY A 89 -40.51 -14.55 2.25
C GLY A 89 -40.66 -13.18 2.91
N GLU A 90 -41.86 -12.87 3.42
CA GLU A 90 -42.17 -11.65 4.16
C GLU A 90 -41.93 -11.86 5.66
N ILE A 91 -41.29 -10.89 6.32
CA ILE A 91 -40.80 -11.02 7.69
C ILE A 91 -41.21 -9.81 8.53
N PRO A 92 -41.87 -10.03 9.68
CA PRO A 92 -42.07 -9.01 10.70
C PRO A 92 -40.76 -8.55 11.36
N VAL A 93 -40.58 -7.24 11.50
CA VAL A 93 -39.36 -6.61 12.05
C VAL A 93 -39.05 -7.08 13.47
N ASN A 94 -40.07 -7.26 14.32
CA ASN A 94 -39.89 -7.76 15.69
C ASN A 94 -39.30 -9.19 15.71
N LYS A 95 -39.81 -10.09 14.86
CA LYS A 95 -39.31 -11.45 14.73
C LYS A 95 -37.87 -11.49 14.19
N ALA A 96 -37.52 -10.57 13.29
CA ALA A 96 -36.15 -10.43 12.82
C ALA A 96 -35.20 -9.98 13.96
N LEU A 97 -35.59 -8.96 14.74
CA LEU A 97 -34.82 -8.49 15.90
C LEU A 97 -34.64 -9.58 16.97
N GLU A 98 -35.71 -10.29 17.33
CA GLU A 98 -35.67 -11.42 18.25
C GLU A 98 -34.70 -12.52 17.76
N THR A 99 -34.82 -12.94 16.50
CA THR A 99 -33.96 -13.96 15.90
C THR A 99 -32.49 -13.54 15.92
N VAL A 100 -32.21 -12.26 15.62
CA VAL A 100 -30.86 -11.70 15.59
C VAL A 100 -30.25 -11.55 16.99
N ASN A 101 -31.02 -11.10 17.98
CA ASN A 101 -30.53 -10.86 19.34
C ASN A 101 -30.13 -12.15 20.09
N ASN A 102 -30.59 -13.32 19.62
CA ASN A 102 -30.11 -14.62 20.10
C ASN A 102 -28.64 -14.91 19.71
N ALA A 103 -28.09 -14.24 18.69
CA ALA A 103 -26.68 -14.37 18.32
C ALA A 103 -25.80 -13.46 19.21
N TYR A 104 -24.76 -14.03 19.84
CA TYR A 104 -23.94 -13.31 20.84
C TYR A 104 -23.53 -11.90 20.39
N SER A 105 -22.92 -11.73 19.22
CA SER A 105 -22.44 -10.43 18.72
C SER A 105 -23.55 -9.39 18.49
N PHE A 106 -24.82 -9.79 18.48
CA PHE A 106 -25.98 -8.93 18.27
C PHE A 106 -26.92 -8.84 19.49
N ARG A 107 -26.57 -9.47 20.63
CA ARG A 107 -27.34 -9.47 21.89
C ARG A 107 -27.79 -8.09 22.40
N ASN A 108 -27.10 -7.02 21.99
CA ASN A 108 -27.35 -5.63 22.36
C ASN A 108 -27.88 -4.77 21.18
N LEU A 109 -28.27 -5.36 20.05
CA LEU A 109 -28.76 -4.62 18.89
C LEU A 109 -30.08 -3.92 19.21
N GLN A 110 -30.15 -2.63 18.88
CA GLN A 110 -31.33 -1.79 19.09
C GLN A 110 -32.23 -1.80 17.85
N LEU A 111 -33.52 -1.52 18.05
CA LEU A 111 -34.52 -1.53 16.97
C LEU A 111 -34.18 -0.47 15.90
N GLU A 112 -33.69 0.70 16.32
CA GLU A 112 -33.31 1.83 15.49
C GLU A 112 -32.18 1.48 14.51
N ASP A 113 -31.22 0.66 14.95
CA ASP A 113 -30.09 0.23 14.12
C ASP A 113 -30.54 -0.80 13.06
N LEU A 114 -31.42 -1.72 13.44
CA LEU A 114 -32.03 -2.67 12.50
C LEU A 114 -32.92 -1.95 11.48
N LEU A 115 -33.71 -0.96 11.92
CA LEU A 115 -34.52 -0.10 11.04
C LEU A 115 -33.65 0.69 10.04
N GLY A 116 -32.56 1.31 10.49
CA GLY A 116 -31.64 2.04 9.63
C GLY A 116 -30.92 1.14 8.61
N VAL A 117 -30.71 -0.15 8.93
CA VAL A 117 -30.25 -1.15 7.96
C VAL A 117 -31.34 -1.51 6.95
N LEU A 118 -32.60 -1.67 7.37
CA LEU A 118 -33.72 -1.95 6.47
C LEU A 118 -33.98 -0.80 5.49
N ASP A 119 -33.94 0.46 5.94
CA ASP A 119 -34.03 1.65 5.07
C ASP A 119 -32.93 1.66 4.00
N LEU A 120 -31.70 1.31 4.39
CA LEU A 120 -30.57 1.27 3.48
C LEU A 120 -30.70 0.10 2.48
N LEU A 121 -31.19 -1.06 2.90
CA LEU A 121 -31.46 -2.19 2.00
C LEU A 121 -32.62 -1.88 1.02
N ASP A 122 -33.67 -1.19 1.48
CA ASP A 122 -34.82 -0.82 0.63
C ASP A 122 -34.45 0.22 -0.43
N SER A 123 -33.74 1.27 -0.03
CA SER A 123 -33.26 2.34 -0.93
C SER A 123 -32.22 1.87 -1.96
N ASN A 124 -31.52 0.75 -1.69
CA ASN A 124 -30.69 0.05 -2.67
C ASN A 124 -31.45 -1.00 -3.50
N TYR A 125 -32.77 -1.10 -3.35
CA TYR A 125 -33.63 -2.08 -4.02
C TYR A 125 -33.26 -3.55 -3.72
N LEU A 126 -32.66 -3.81 -2.56
CA LEU A 126 -32.27 -5.15 -2.10
C LEU A 126 -33.39 -5.86 -1.32
N ILE A 127 -34.28 -5.11 -0.67
CA ILE A 127 -35.55 -5.57 -0.10
C ILE A 127 -36.64 -4.55 -0.43
N PHE A 128 -37.91 -4.87 -0.16
CA PHE A 128 -38.95 -3.88 0.13
C PHE A 128 -39.12 -3.79 1.65
N PHE A 129 -39.30 -2.58 2.21
CA PHE A 129 -39.61 -2.40 3.63
C PHE A 129 -40.88 -1.54 3.81
N ASP A 130 -41.93 -2.14 4.38
CA ASP A 130 -43.17 -1.46 4.77
C ASP A 130 -43.05 -0.95 6.21
N ARG A 131 -42.75 0.35 6.37
CA ARG A 131 -42.66 1.03 7.67
C ARG A 131 -44.00 1.16 8.41
N THR A 132 -45.14 0.97 7.74
CA THR A 132 -46.47 1.05 8.37
C THR A 132 -46.87 -0.30 8.95
N LYS A 133 -46.58 -1.41 8.25
CA LYS A 133 -46.82 -2.77 8.75
C LYS A 133 -45.66 -3.32 9.60
N MET A 134 -44.49 -2.69 9.53
CA MET A 134 -43.24 -3.20 10.09
C MET A 134 -42.90 -4.60 9.55
N THR A 135 -43.02 -4.78 8.22
CA THR A 135 -42.66 -6.01 7.50
C THR A 135 -41.74 -5.74 6.32
N PHE A 136 -40.89 -6.70 5.96
CA PHE A 136 -39.97 -6.59 4.83
C PHE A 136 -39.84 -7.90 4.03
N TRP A 137 -39.57 -7.79 2.73
CA TRP A 137 -39.46 -8.94 1.82
C TRP A 137 -38.48 -8.70 0.66
N LYS A 138 -38.12 -9.76 -0.09
CA LYS A 138 -37.12 -9.70 -1.17
C LYS A 138 -37.57 -8.89 -2.40
N LYS A 139 -36.63 -8.19 -3.03
CA LYS A 139 -36.75 -7.57 -4.38
C LYS A 139 -35.91 -8.35 -5.39
N GLY A 140 -36.02 -8.03 -6.69
CA GLY A 140 -35.29 -8.75 -7.75
C GLY A 140 -33.75 -8.79 -7.59
N ARG A 141 -33.14 -7.80 -6.90
CA ARG A 141 -31.69 -7.77 -6.67
C ARG A 141 -31.21 -8.66 -5.51
N SER A 142 -32.09 -9.10 -4.60
CA SER A 142 -31.71 -9.81 -3.35
C SER A 142 -30.81 -11.01 -3.62
N PHE A 143 -31.21 -11.87 -4.56
CA PHE A 143 -30.49 -13.09 -4.91
C PHE A 143 -29.06 -12.81 -5.37
N LYS A 144 -28.89 -11.90 -6.34
CA LYS A 144 -27.57 -11.53 -6.86
C LYS A 144 -26.68 -10.95 -5.75
N TYR A 145 -27.21 -10.01 -4.97
CA TYR A 145 -26.49 -9.40 -3.85
C TYR A 145 -26.03 -10.43 -2.82
N TYR A 146 -26.91 -11.35 -2.41
CA TYR A 146 -26.62 -12.35 -1.38
C TYR A 146 -25.47 -13.28 -1.78
N PHE A 147 -25.50 -13.81 -3.01
CA PHE A 147 -24.45 -14.69 -3.53
C PHE A 147 -23.16 -13.95 -3.92
N GLU A 148 -23.22 -12.69 -4.33
CA GLU A 148 -22.01 -11.89 -4.59
C GLU A 148 -21.28 -11.48 -3.30
N ASN A 149 -21.95 -11.41 -2.14
CA ASN A 149 -21.40 -10.86 -0.89
C ASN A 149 -21.30 -11.89 0.27
N LEU A 150 -21.25 -13.20 -0.02
CA LEU A 150 -21.20 -14.27 1.01
C LEU A 150 -20.00 -14.20 1.99
N SER A 151 -18.92 -13.52 1.63
CA SER A 151 -17.73 -13.37 2.48
C SER A 151 -17.69 -12.00 3.13
N THR A 152 -17.34 -11.93 4.42
CA THR A 152 -17.06 -10.66 5.12
C THR A 152 -15.73 -10.05 4.68
N ILE A 153 -14.78 -10.84 4.20
CA ILE A 153 -13.49 -10.34 3.68
C ILE A 153 -13.78 -9.38 2.50
N PRO A 154 -13.19 -8.16 2.48
CA PRO A 154 -13.41 -7.22 1.38
C PRO A 154 -12.73 -7.68 0.09
N ASP A 155 -13.42 -7.56 -1.05
CA ASP A 155 -12.83 -7.76 -2.38
C ASP A 155 -11.92 -6.58 -2.74
N ILE A 156 -10.65 -6.72 -2.37
CA ILE A 156 -9.59 -5.77 -2.70
C ILE A 156 -9.05 -6.12 -4.10
N LEU A 157 -9.40 -5.31 -5.10
CA LEU A 157 -8.80 -5.40 -6.43
C LEU A 157 -7.29 -5.12 -6.35
N LYS A 158 -6.50 -5.80 -7.19
CA LYS A 158 -5.03 -5.70 -7.19
C LYS A 158 -4.50 -5.28 -8.56
N PHE A 159 -3.65 -4.27 -8.56
CA PHE A 159 -2.95 -3.78 -9.74
C PHE A 159 -1.59 -4.46 -9.86
N LYS A 160 -1.18 -4.86 -11.06
CA LYS A 160 0.15 -5.43 -11.34
C LYS A 160 1.18 -4.31 -11.49
N VAL A 161 2.25 -4.35 -10.72
CA VAL A 161 3.31 -3.35 -10.82
C VAL A 161 4.31 -3.79 -11.90
N PHE A 162 4.49 -2.95 -12.90
CA PHE A 162 5.30 -3.20 -14.09
C PHE A 162 6.52 -2.27 -14.14
N ASP A 163 7.71 -2.86 -14.02
CA ASP A 163 8.99 -2.16 -14.18
C ASP A 163 9.16 -1.76 -15.65
N SER A 164 9.10 -0.46 -15.91
CA SER A 164 9.21 0.12 -17.25
C SER A 164 10.62 0.06 -17.82
N VAL A 165 11.65 -0.10 -16.99
CA VAL A 165 13.04 -0.31 -17.43
C VAL A 165 13.19 -1.78 -17.85
N GLY A 166 12.98 -2.70 -16.91
CA GLY A 166 13.17 -4.13 -17.08
C GLY A 166 12.06 -4.86 -17.83
N LYS A 167 10.96 -4.18 -18.18
CA LYS A 167 9.76 -4.69 -18.87
C LYS A 167 9.21 -5.98 -18.22
N LYS A 168 9.12 -5.98 -16.88
CA LYS A 168 8.75 -7.16 -16.07
C LYS A 168 7.76 -6.79 -14.98
N ILE A 169 6.88 -7.74 -14.62
CA ILE A 169 6.04 -7.60 -13.43
C ILE A 169 6.92 -7.81 -12.20
N ILE A 170 6.99 -6.82 -11.31
CA ILE A 170 7.78 -6.90 -10.07
C ILE A 170 6.94 -7.31 -8.86
N GLY A 171 5.63 -7.06 -8.88
CA GLY A 171 4.70 -7.44 -7.82
C GLY A 171 3.28 -6.95 -8.10
N THR A 172 2.51 -6.76 -7.04
CA THR A 172 1.15 -6.19 -7.09
C THR A 172 0.99 -5.15 -5.98
N LEU A 173 0.13 -4.16 -6.22
CA LEU A 173 -0.40 -3.24 -5.20
C LEU A 173 -1.91 -3.46 -5.05
N ASP A 174 -2.44 -3.17 -3.88
CA ASP A 174 -3.86 -3.15 -3.59
C ASP A 174 -4.49 -1.83 -4.07
N GLN A 175 -5.74 -1.89 -4.58
CA GLN A 175 -6.46 -0.72 -5.09
C GLN A 175 -6.56 0.44 -4.10
N ARG A 176 -6.46 0.15 -2.79
CA ARG A 176 -6.35 1.16 -1.73
C ARG A 176 -5.15 2.05 -1.99
N PHE A 177 -3.96 1.44 -1.94
CA PHE A 177 -2.68 2.11 -2.18
C PHE A 177 -2.70 2.91 -3.49
N VAL A 178 -3.23 2.31 -4.56
CA VAL A 178 -3.31 2.95 -5.88
C VAL A 178 -4.27 4.15 -5.90
N GLY A 179 -5.44 4.07 -5.26
CA GLY A 179 -6.38 5.20 -5.21
C GLY A 179 -5.94 6.36 -4.31
N ASP A 180 -4.98 6.14 -3.40
CA ASP A 180 -4.49 7.15 -2.46
C ASP A 180 -3.17 7.80 -2.87
N PHE A 181 -2.28 7.00 -3.49
CA PHE A 181 -0.89 7.32 -3.80
C PHE A 181 -0.52 7.04 -5.27
N GLY A 182 -1.49 6.71 -6.12
CA GLY A 182 -1.29 6.38 -7.54
C GLY A 182 -0.85 7.54 -8.45
N ASP A 183 -0.81 8.78 -7.95
CA ASP A 183 -0.46 9.94 -8.77
C ASP A 183 0.94 9.82 -9.39
N SER A 184 1.07 10.28 -10.64
CA SER A 184 2.34 10.27 -11.37
C SER A 184 3.41 11.07 -10.60
N GLY A 185 4.59 10.48 -10.42
CA GLY A 185 5.68 11.07 -9.66
C GLY A 185 5.77 10.62 -8.20
N ASN A 186 4.72 10.03 -7.62
CA ASN A 186 4.78 9.47 -6.27
C ASN A 186 5.78 8.30 -6.18
N ILE A 187 6.40 8.15 -5.02
CA ILE A 187 7.45 7.14 -4.75
C ILE A 187 6.95 6.17 -3.69
N PHE A 188 7.26 4.89 -3.84
CA PHE A 188 6.87 3.83 -2.90
C PHE A 188 7.90 2.72 -2.79
N VAL A 189 7.83 1.90 -1.74
CA VAL A 189 8.70 0.73 -1.56
C VAL A 189 7.94 -0.56 -1.91
N LEU A 190 8.51 -1.36 -2.81
CA LEU A 190 8.02 -2.70 -3.14
C LEU A 190 9.20 -3.68 -3.25
N LYS A 191 9.10 -4.79 -2.52
CA LYS A 191 10.18 -5.79 -2.36
C LYS A 191 11.54 -5.18 -1.99
N GLY A 192 11.54 -4.16 -1.13
CA GLY A 192 12.74 -3.50 -0.62
C GLY A 192 13.40 -2.50 -1.56
N LEU A 193 12.86 -2.30 -2.76
CA LEU A 193 13.33 -1.30 -3.72
C LEU A 193 12.34 -0.13 -3.77
N GLN A 194 12.87 1.09 -3.95
CA GLN A 194 12.08 2.29 -4.19
C GLN A 194 11.71 2.39 -5.68
N TRP A 195 10.45 2.71 -5.95
CA TRP A 195 9.87 2.83 -7.28
C TRP A 195 9.11 4.14 -7.38
N ARG A 196 9.30 4.88 -8.48
CA ARG A 196 8.47 6.04 -8.83
C ARG A 196 7.38 5.59 -9.80
N ILE A 197 6.14 6.01 -9.55
CA ILE A 197 5.01 5.79 -10.46
C ILE A 197 5.14 6.71 -11.68
N LEU A 198 5.08 6.12 -12.88
CA LEU A 198 4.98 6.84 -14.14
C LEU A 198 3.52 7.10 -14.48
N ASN A 199 2.67 6.06 -14.44
CA ASN A 199 1.22 6.16 -14.47
C ASN A 199 0.53 4.90 -13.91
N VAL A 200 -0.77 5.03 -13.68
CA VAL A 200 -1.70 3.94 -13.42
C VAL A 200 -2.54 3.73 -14.67
N ASP A 201 -2.69 2.48 -15.10
CA ASP A 201 -3.65 2.06 -16.12
C ASP A 201 -4.75 1.23 -15.44
N GLU A 202 -5.88 1.89 -15.21
CA GLU A 202 -7.08 1.30 -14.61
C GLU A 202 -7.77 0.28 -15.54
N LYS A 203 -7.62 0.39 -16.87
CA LYS A 203 -8.22 -0.55 -17.83
C LYS A 203 -7.52 -1.91 -17.77
N SER A 204 -6.19 -1.93 -17.61
CA SER A 204 -5.41 -3.18 -17.51
C SER A 204 -5.11 -3.63 -16.07
N PHE A 205 -5.51 -2.85 -15.07
CA PHE A 205 -5.09 -3.00 -13.67
C PHE A 205 -3.56 -3.09 -13.55
N SER A 206 -2.84 -2.08 -14.03
CA SER A 206 -1.39 -2.01 -13.90
C SER A 206 -0.89 -0.64 -13.41
N VAL A 207 0.27 -0.64 -12.74
CA VAL A 207 1.00 0.56 -12.34
C VAL A 207 2.37 0.48 -12.99
N ASN A 208 2.66 1.36 -13.94
CA ASN A 208 3.95 1.41 -14.61
C ASN A 208 4.91 2.25 -13.79
N VAL A 209 6.10 1.71 -13.50
CA VAL A 209 7.06 2.34 -12.58
C VAL A 209 8.46 2.42 -13.16
N GLU A 210 9.29 3.29 -12.61
CA GLU A 210 10.75 3.30 -12.78
C GLU A 210 11.45 3.12 -11.42
N PRO A 211 12.63 2.48 -11.35
CA PRO A 211 13.45 2.47 -10.14
C PRO A 211 13.81 3.88 -9.70
N PHE A 212 13.85 4.11 -8.38
CA PHE A 212 14.30 5.37 -7.79
C PHE A 212 15.40 5.09 -6.76
N ARG A 213 16.54 5.78 -6.86
CA ARG A 213 17.41 6.15 -5.73
C ARG A 213 17.56 7.66 -5.82
N GLY A 214 17.31 8.37 -4.73
CA GLY A 214 17.52 9.82 -4.67
C GLY A 214 17.30 10.32 -3.25
N GLY A 215 18.24 11.14 -2.74
CA GLY A 215 18.20 11.72 -1.39
C GLY A 215 17.20 12.87 -1.24
N GLY A 216 15.98 12.68 -1.74
CA GLY A 216 14.90 13.67 -1.63
C GLY A 216 14.14 13.55 -0.31
N ILE A 217 13.57 14.67 0.15
CA ILE A 217 12.71 14.74 1.34
C ILE A 217 11.37 13.99 1.12
N THR A 218 11.04 13.66 -0.14
CA THR A 218 9.81 12.96 -0.55
C THR A 218 9.72 11.56 0.06
N VAL A 219 8.95 11.44 1.13
CA VAL A 219 8.72 10.19 1.86
C VAL A 219 8.11 9.13 0.94
N PRO A 220 8.72 7.93 0.80
CA PRO A 220 8.12 6.85 0.04
C PRO A 220 6.95 6.24 0.82
N TYR A 221 5.84 5.97 0.14
CA TYR A 221 4.73 5.24 0.73
C TYR A 221 5.04 3.74 0.85
N TRP A 222 4.48 3.10 1.87
CA TRP A 222 4.68 1.68 2.17
C TRP A 222 3.33 0.94 2.12
N GLU A 223 3.32 -0.25 1.53
CA GLU A 223 2.14 -1.12 1.49
C GLU A 223 2.21 -2.22 2.55
N GLY A 224 1.11 -2.41 3.28
CA GLY A 224 0.95 -3.41 4.34
C GLY A 224 0.89 -2.79 5.74
N GLU A 225 -0.23 -3.00 6.44
CA GLU A 225 -0.33 -2.59 7.85
C GLU A 225 0.44 -3.57 8.75
N SER A 226 1.32 -3.02 9.61
CA SER A 226 2.09 -3.84 10.56
C SER A 226 1.18 -4.46 11.61
N ILE A 227 1.52 -5.67 12.07
CA ILE A 227 0.79 -6.35 13.14
C ILE A 227 0.82 -5.47 14.40
N PRO A 228 -0.34 -5.05 14.95
CA PRO A 228 -0.37 -4.13 16.09
C PRO A 228 0.12 -4.82 17.37
N ILE A 229 0.96 -4.09 18.11
CA ILE A 229 1.37 -4.45 19.47
C ILE A 229 0.23 -4.07 20.41
N ASP A 230 -0.16 -4.98 21.30
CA ASP A 230 -1.17 -4.71 22.32
C ASP A 230 -0.58 -4.00 23.56
N TYR A 231 -1.46 -3.36 24.34
CA TYR A 231 -1.07 -2.59 25.53
C TYR A 231 -0.23 -3.41 26.53
N ASN A 232 -0.54 -4.70 26.74
CA ASN A 232 0.17 -5.51 27.73
C ASN A 232 1.58 -5.91 27.27
N THR A 233 1.81 -6.12 25.97
CA THR A 233 3.17 -6.31 25.43
C THR A 233 3.97 -5.01 25.54
N ALA A 234 3.38 -3.88 25.13
CA ALA A 234 4.07 -2.60 25.14
C ALA A 234 4.45 -2.13 26.56
N LYS A 235 3.52 -2.29 27.52
CA LYS A 235 3.75 -2.07 28.95
C LYS A 235 4.94 -2.89 29.47
N LYS A 236 5.05 -4.15 29.04
CA LYS A 236 6.12 -5.05 29.48
C LYS A 236 7.47 -4.70 28.84
N VAL A 237 7.47 -4.18 27.60
CA VAL A 237 8.65 -3.57 26.97
C VAL A 237 9.12 -2.34 27.74
N GLY A 238 8.20 -1.47 28.16
CA GLY A 238 8.51 -0.32 29.02
C GLY A 238 9.25 -0.75 30.30
N ALA A 239 8.64 -1.63 31.09
CA ALA A 239 9.25 -2.17 32.31
C ALA A 239 10.60 -2.86 32.09
N PHE A 240 10.86 -3.39 30.88
CA PHE A 240 12.16 -3.98 30.52
C PHE A 240 13.23 -2.94 30.19
N ARG A 241 12.88 -1.78 29.62
CA ARG A 241 13.83 -0.68 29.41
C ARG A 241 14.37 -0.17 30.76
N SER A 242 13.50 0.02 31.75
CA SER A 242 13.90 0.45 33.10
C SER A 242 14.71 -0.64 33.83
N LYS A 243 14.39 -1.92 33.64
CA LYS A 243 15.21 -3.03 34.16
C LYS A 243 16.62 -3.12 33.54
N VAL A 244 16.78 -2.74 32.28
CA VAL A 244 18.10 -2.71 31.60
C VAL A 244 18.99 -1.60 32.17
N LYS A 245 18.48 -0.38 32.32
CA LYS A 245 19.23 0.74 32.92
C LYS A 245 19.64 0.48 34.37
N ASN A 246 18.78 -0.20 35.13
CA ASN A 246 19.08 -0.62 36.49
C ASN A 246 20.00 -1.87 36.56
N GLY A 247 20.52 -2.37 35.44
CA GLY A 247 21.42 -3.53 35.35
C GLY A 247 20.78 -4.90 35.64
N THR A 248 19.51 -4.92 36.06
CA THR A 248 18.76 -6.13 36.46
C THR A 248 18.36 -7.05 35.29
N LEU A 249 18.41 -6.53 34.06
CA LEU A 249 18.22 -7.27 32.82
C LEU A 249 19.37 -6.88 31.87
N LYS A 250 19.95 -7.85 31.17
CA LYS A 250 20.91 -7.60 30.08
C LYS A 250 20.31 -8.08 28.77
N LEU A 251 20.50 -7.28 27.73
CA LEU A 251 20.13 -7.56 26.35
C LEU A 251 21.37 -7.40 25.45
N ILE A 252 21.26 -7.81 24.19
CA ILE A 252 22.33 -7.70 23.20
C ILE A 252 22.41 -6.26 22.68
N ASN A 253 21.27 -5.60 22.48
CA ASN A 253 21.25 -4.18 22.11
C ASN A 253 21.63 -3.27 23.29
N LYS A 254 22.40 -2.22 22.99
CA LYS A 254 22.82 -1.19 23.95
C LYS A 254 22.00 0.10 23.87
N THR A 255 20.88 0.12 23.13
CA THR A 255 20.16 1.38 22.84
C THR A 255 19.70 2.13 24.10
N ILE A 256 19.45 1.42 25.21
CA ILE A 256 19.10 2.01 26.51
C ILE A 256 20.32 2.40 27.36
N GLU A 257 21.45 1.69 27.21
CA GLU A 257 22.72 2.04 27.85
C GLU A 257 23.31 3.32 27.22
N GLU A 258 23.15 3.46 25.90
CA GLU A 258 23.63 4.58 25.07
C GLU A 258 22.61 5.75 24.95
N LEU A 259 21.63 5.86 25.85
CA LEU A 259 20.72 7.02 25.86
C LEU A 259 21.42 8.28 26.35
N ASN A 260 21.26 9.37 25.58
CA ASN A 260 21.79 10.71 25.89
C ASN A 260 21.14 11.39 27.12
N PHE A 261 20.15 10.74 27.75
CA PHE A 261 19.41 11.27 28.90
C PHE A 261 19.21 10.19 29.98
N ASN A 262 18.98 10.63 31.22
CA ASN A 262 18.99 9.74 32.38
C ASN A 262 17.66 8.98 32.58
N GLU A 263 16.53 9.65 32.37
CA GLU A 263 15.20 9.08 32.46
C GLU A 263 14.92 8.10 31.32
N ILE A 264 13.89 7.26 31.45
CA ILE A 264 13.55 6.25 30.45
C ILE A 264 12.07 6.24 30.15
N PRO A 265 11.67 6.10 28.87
CA PRO A 265 10.28 5.93 28.53
C PRO A 265 9.86 4.48 28.77
N ASP A 266 9.03 4.29 29.78
CA ASP A 266 8.53 3.01 30.26
C ASP A 266 6.99 3.00 30.36
N GLU A 267 6.39 2.20 31.24
CA GLU A 267 4.93 2.17 31.42
C GLU A 267 4.37 3.27 32.33
N LYS A 268 5.22 4.10 32.93
CA LYS A 268 4.84 5.21 33.84
C LYS A 268 5.42 6.56 33.42
N ASN A 269 6.47 6.57 32.61
CA ASN A 269 7.17 7.79 32.21
C ASN A 269 7.05 7.97 30.69
N ILE A 270 6.42 9.06 30.26
CA ILE A 270 6.40 9.52 28.87
C ILE A 270 7.52 10.54 28.70
N ILE A 271 8.42 10.31 27.75
CA ILE A 271 9.49 11.27 27.43
C ILE A 271 9.22 11.90 26.07
N ILE A 272 9.32 13.23 26.01
CA ILE A 272 9.06 14.00 24.79
C ILE A 272 10.35 14.68 24.35
N GLU A 273 10.95 14.18 23.27
CA GLU A 273 12.09 14.80 22.61
C GLU A 273 11.59 15.92 21.69
N SER A 274 12.01 17.17 21.92
CA SER A 274 11.56 18.38 21.21
C SER A 274 12.70 19.00 20.42
N SER A 275 12.65 18.91 19.07
CA SER A 275 13.68 19.43 18.18
C SER A 275 13.22 20.70 17.46
N ARG A 276 13.75 21.85 17.89
CA ARG A 276 13.43 23.17 17.29
C ARG A 276 13.87 23.26 15.83
N SER A 277 15.01 22.68 15.49
CA SER A 277 15.59 22.71 14.14
C SER A 277 14.81 21.86 13.12
N GLN A 278 14.05 20.86 13.59
CA GLN A 278 13.26 19.96 12.75
C GLN A 278 11.74 20.21 12.85
N GLY A 279 11.30 21.23 13.59
CA GLY A 279 9.87 21.57 13.77
C GLY A 279 9.02 20.42 14.30
N SER A 280 9.63 19.49 15.05
CA SER A 280 9.04 18.18 15.35
C SER A 280 9.30 17.76 16.80
N ILE A 281 8.35 17.03 17.36
CA ILE A 281 8.47 16.38 18.67
C ILE A 281 8.23 14.87 18.55
N VAL A 282 8.96 14.07 19.33
CA VAL A 282 8.77 12.61 19.44
C VAL A 282 8.43 12.26 20.88
N LEU A 283 7.19 11.81 21.09
CA LEU A 283 6.72 11.24 22.33
C LEU A 283 7.09 9.76 22.36
N HIS A 284 7.75 9.31 23.41
CA HIS A 284 7.94 7.89 23.70
C HIS A 284 6.87 7.43 24.70
N SER A 285 6.01 6.51 24.25
CA SER A 285 4.75 6.10 24.87
C SER A 285 4.58 4.59 24.74
N CYS A 286 4.86 3.83 25.82
CA CYS A 286 4.91 2.37 25.80
C CYS A 286 3.52 1.70 25.92
N PHE A 287 2.52 2.21 25.22
CA PHE A 287 1.11 1.79 25.37
C PHE A 287 0.53 0.99 24.20
N GLY A 288 1.34 0.71 23.17
CA GLY A 288 0.96 -0.16 22.05
C GLY A 288 0.22 0.57 20.93
N THR A 289 0.12 -0.10 19.78
CA THR A 289 -0.16 0.56 18.50
C THR A 289 -1.53 1.24 18.46
N LYS A 290 -2.58 0.63 19.02
CA LYS A 290 -3.93 1.20 18.99
C LYS A 290 -4.10 2.42 19.90
N VAL A 291 -3.53 2.38 21.10
CA VAL A 291 -3.53 3.52 22.04
C VAL A 291 -2.72 4.68 21.46
N ASN A 292 -1.51 4.40 20.95
CA ASN A 292 -0.69 5.44 20.34
C ASN A 292 -1.34 6.01 19.06
N SER A 293 -2.13 5.22 18.31
CA SER A 293 -2.94 5.74 17.19
C SER A 293 -4.06 6.68 17.66
N THR A 294 -4.75 6.34 18.75
CA THR A 294 -5.78 7.18 19.40
C THR A 294 -5.16 8.49 19.88
N LEU A 295 -4.08 8.44 20.67
CA LEU A 295 -3.35 9.60 21.17
C LEU A 295 -2.79 10.46 20.03
N SER A 296 -2.18 9.85 19.01
CA SER A 296 -1.62 10.56 17.84
C SER A 296 -2.70 11.36 17.10
N THR A 297 -3.88 10.78 16.93
CA THR A 297 -5.00 11.42 16.21
C THR A 297 -5.60 12.58 17.02
N LEU A 298 -5.83 12.34 18.33
CA LEU A 298 -6.26 13.36 19.29
C LEU A 298 -5.29 14.55 19.30
N LEU A 299 -4.00 14.29 19.54
CA LEU A 299 -2.98 15.31 19.69
C LEU A 299 -2.81 16.13 18.41
N SER A 300 -2.72 15.51 17.22
CA SER A 300 -2.63 16.30 15.99
C SER A 300 -3.88 17.13 15.74
N SER A 301 -5.08 16.62 16.03
CA SER A 301 -6.32 17.38 15.85
C SER A 301 -6.37 18.61 16.78
N MET A 302 -6.11 18.43 18.07
CA MET A 302 -6.19 19.50 19.06
C MET A 302 -5.05 20.53 18.88
N ILE A 303 -3.82 20.08 18.67
CA ILE A 303 -2.67 20.98 18.43
C ILE A 303 -2.87 21.74 17.10
N SER A 304 -3.41 21.12 16.05
CA SER A 304 -3.75 21.84 14.82
C SER A 304 -4.82 22.91 15.03
N SER A 305 -5.88 22.59 15.78
CA SER A 305 -6.94 23.54 16.07
C SER A 305 -6.46 24.74 16.90
N MET A 306 -5.51 24.53 17.81
CA MET A 306 -4.97 25.60 18.66
C MET A 306 -3.82 26.40 18.01
N LEU A 307 -3.00 25.79 17.15
CA LEU A 307 -1.93 26.48 16.42
C LEU A 307 -2.39 27.13 15.10
N GLY A 308 -3.61 26.84 14.64
CA GLY A 308 -4.08 27.28 13.32
C GLY A 308 -3.27 26.72 12.15
N SER A 309 -2.57 25.60 12.35
CA SER A 309 -1.64 25.03 11.37
C SER A 309 -1.71 23.50 11.34
N ILE A 310 -1.45 22.91 10.17
CA ILE A 310 -1.50 21.44 10.02
C ILE A 310 -0.33 20.81 10.81
N VAL A 311 -0.66 19.83 11.64
CA VAL A 311 0.28 18.99 12.39
C VAL A 311 0.24 17.60 11.76
N ASP A 312 1.29 17.23 11.05
CA ASP A 312 1.47 15.87 10.56
C ASP A 312 1.75 14.93 11.74
N SER A 313 1.09 13.77 11.78
CA SER A 313 1.30 12.78 12.85
C SER A 313 1.47 11.35 12.36
N ARG A 314 2.32 10.59 13.06
CA ARG A 314 2.50 9.14 12.87
C ARG A 314 2.76 8.49 14.22
N SER A 315 2.42 7.21 14.34
CA SER A 315 2.63 6.44 15.56
C SER A 315 3.06 4.99 15.28
N ASP A 316 3.75 4.39 16.23
CA ASP A 316 3.98 2.95 16.33
C ASP A 316 3.64 2.43 17.73
N GLY A 317 4.09 1.22 18.11
CA GLY A 317 3.79 0.66 19.45
C GLY A 317 4.46 1.36 20.63
N TYR A 318 5.47 2.21 20.38
CA TYR A 318 6.30 2.87 21.40
C TYR A 318 6.45 4.37 21.21
N ARG A 319 6.09 4.92 20.05
CA ARG A 319 6.34 6.32 19.70
C ARG A 319 5.16 6.97 19.02
N ILE A 320 5.07 8.29 19.17
CA ILE A 320 4.25 9.21 18.38
C ILE A 320 5.16 10.34 17.93
N VAL A 321 5.22 10.65 16.63
CA VAL A 321 5.87 11.85 16.10
C VAL A 321 4.81 12.84 15.66
N LEU A 322 5.02 14.11 16.03
CA LEU A 322 4.17 15.25 15.68
C LEU A 322 5.06 16.33 15.05
N SER A 323 4.76 16.74 13.82
CA SER A 323 5.56 17.69 13.05
C SER A 323 4.69 18.85 12.57
N SER A 324 5.18 20.09 12.70
CA SER A 324 4.49 21.29 12.21
C SER A 324 5.45 22.39 11.79
N ARG A 325 4.96 23.31 10.96
CA ARG A 325 5.66 24.57 10.65
C ARG A 325 5.60 25.56 11.82
N SER A 326 4.58 25.44 12.68
CA SER A 326 4.44 26.22 13.91
C SER A 326 5.08 25.47 15.07
N ARG A 327 5.72 26.18 16.01
CA ARG A 327 6.31 25.54 17.18
C ARG A 327 5.23 24.96 18.10
N ILE A 328 5.27 23.65 18.29
CA ILE A 328 4.59 22.96 19.40
C ILE A 328 5.37 23.29 20.69
N SER A 329 4.67 23.72 21.74
CA SER A 329 5.28 24.07 23.03
C SER A 329 4.86 23.10 24.14
N GLU A 330 5.72 22.94 25.14
CA GLU A 330 5.47 22.12 26.33
C GLU A 330 4.17 22.52 27.03
N LYS A 331 3.92 23.83 27.18
CA LYS A 331 2.69 24.35 27.77
C LYS A 331 1.45 23.91 26.99
N LEU A 332 1.41 24.16 25.68
CA LEU A 332 0.29 23.77 24.81
C LEU A 332 0.05 22.26 24.85
N PHE A 333 1.13 21.48 24.82
CA PHE A 333 1.05 20.02 24.91
C PHE A 333 0.47 19.57 26.25
N THR A 334 0.93 20.18 27.35
CA THR A 334 0.51 19.84 28.72
C THR A 334 -0.94 20.23 28.99
N GLU A 335 -1.40 21.36 28.44
CA GLU A 335 -2.80 21.79 28.49
C GLU A 335 -3.69 20.75 27.78
N ILE A 336 -3.35 20.34 26.55
CA ILE A 336 -4.14 19.37 25.77
C ILE A 336 -4.13 17.97 26.41
N ILE A 337 -2.98 17.45 26.87
CA ILE A 337 -2.91 16.08 27.41
C ILE A 337 -3.56 15.92 28.79
N LYS A 338 -3.84 17.03 29.49
CA LYS A 338 -4.50 17.04 30.83
C LYS A 338 -5.95 17.52 30.83
N ASP A 339 -6.48 17.92 29.68
CA ASP A 339 -7.89 18.27 29.46
C ASP A 339 -8.81 17.03 29.55
N ASP A 340 -10.14 17.20 29.48
CA ASP A 340 -11.10 16.10 29.46
C ASP A 340 -11.97 16.07 28.19
N TYR A 341 -12.08 14.88 27.58
CA TYR A 341 -12.44 14.74 26.17
C TYR A 341 -13.39 13.56 25.91
N ASP A 342 -14.47 13.83 25.18
CA ASP A 342 -15.14 12.78 24.41
C ASP A 342 -14.24 12.36 23.23
N LEU A 343 -13.43 11.35 23.50
CA LEU A 343 -12.55 10.72 22.50
C LEU A 343 -13.31 10.18 21.29
N TYR A 344 -14.58 9.76 21.44
CA TYR A 344 -15.37 9.26 20.32
C TYR A 344 -15.75 10.40 19.37
N SER A 345 -16.24 11.52 19.90
CA SER A 345 -16.58 12.70 19.09
C SER A 345 -15.34 13.32 18.43
N ILE A 346 -14.25 13.55 19.16
CA ILE A 346 -13.04 14.19 18.60
C ILE A 346 -12.39 13.30 17.53
N ILE A 347 -12.35 11.98 17.72
CA ILE A 347 -11.75 11.08 16.72
C ILE A 347 -12.69 10.86 15.53
N THR A 348 -14.01 10.85 15.73
CA THR A 348 -14.97 10.86 14.60
C THR A 348 -14.83 12.13 13.77
N ALA A 349 -14.69 13.31 14.41
CA ALA A 349 -14.50 14.58 13.73
C ALA A 349 -13.17 14.64 12.95
N SER A 350 -12.05 14.25 13.58
CA SER A 350 -10.73 14.26 12.94
C SER A 350 -10.51 13.15 11.91
N LEU A 351 -11.29 12.06 11.95
CA LEU A 351 -11.38 11.08 10.88
C LEU A 351 -12.12 11.58 9.64
N SER A 352 -12.96 12.61 9.76
CA SER A 352 -13.82 13.11 8.68
C SER A 352 -13.01 13.53 7.45
N GLY A 353 -13.37 12.98 6.28
CA GLY A 353 -12.67 13.21 5.02
C GLY A 353 -11.27 12.58 4.90
N THR A 354 -10.74 11.95 5.96
CA THR A 354 -9.45 11.25 5.90
C THR A 354 -9.51 10.01 5.00
N HIS A 355 -8.36 9.61 4.47
CA HIS A 355 -8.24 8.36 3.73
C HIS A 355 -8.86 7.15 4.46
N ASN A 356 -8.54 6.95 5.76
CA ASN A 356 -8.94 5.75 6.49
C ASN A 356 -10.47 5.59 6.54
N VAL A 357 -11.22 6.68 6.80
CA VAL A 357 -12.68 6.62 6.84
C VAL A 357 -13.28 6.46 5.43
N ASN A 358 -12.74 7.13 4.42
CA ASN A 358 -13.21 7.02 3.04
C ASN A 358 -13.04 5.58 2.50
N TRP A 359 -11.88 4.97 2.74
CA TRP A 359 -11.62 3.57 2.36
C TRP A 359 -12.52 2.58 3.11
N LYS A 360 -12.68 2.74 4.43
CA LYS A 360 -13.56 1.83 5.20
C LYS A 360 -15.03 1.98 4.78
N THR A 361 -15.47 3.22 4.56
CA THR A 361 -16.80 3.52 3.99
C THR A 361 -16.99 2.85 2.63
N TRP A 362 -15.98 2.87 1.75
CA TRP A 362 -16.02 2.17 0.46
C TRP A 362 -16.16 0.64 0.59
N CYS A 363 -15.41 0.03 1.52
CA CYS A 363 -15.53 -1.41 1.79
C CYS A 363 -16.92 -1.78 2.31
N VAL A 364 -17.42 -1.04 3.30
CA VAL A 364 -18.74 -1.25 3.91
C VAL A 364 -19.87 -0.96 2.91
N ALA A 365 -19.73 0.06 2.06
CA ALA A 365 -20.67 0.36 0.98
C ALA A 365 -20.78 -0.77 -0.07
N LYS A 366 -19.73 -1.57 -0.29
CA LYS A 366 -19.83 -2.82 -1.07
C LYS A 366 -20.66 -3.88 -0.33
N LYS A 367 -20.43 -4.07 0.98
CA LYS A 367 -21.19 -5.02 1.80
C LYS A 367 -22.67 -4.68 1.91
N PHE A 368 -23.05 -3.41 1.91
CA PHE A 368 -24.44 -2.95 1.81
C PHE A 368 -25.01 -2.89 0.37
N GLY A 369 -24.21 -3.22 -0.66
CA GLY A 369 -24.66 -3.24 -2.05
C GLY A 369 -24.90 -1.87 -2.71
N VAL A 370 -24.50 -0.78 -2.05
CA VAL A 370 -24.43 0.60 -2.60
C VAL A 370 -23.38 0.67 -3.70
N VAL A 371 -22.23 0.03 -3.48
CA VAL A 371 -21.10 -0.01 -4.43
C VAL A 371 -21.01 -1.41 -5.03
N GLY A 372 -20.84 -1.50 -6.36
CA GLY A 372 -20.70 -2.79 -7.03
C GLY A 372 -19.41 -3.52 -6.63
N ARG A 373 -19.47 -4.85 -6.50
CA ARG A 373 -18.34 -5.70 -6.05
C ARG A 373 -17.06 -5.42 -6.83
N GLY A 374 -17.15 -5.32 -8.17
CA GLY A 374 -16.03 -5.04 -9.08
C GLY A 374 -15.65 -3.55 -9.23
N ALA A 375 -16.26 -2.62 -8.49
CA ALA A 375 -15.93 -1.19 -8.62
C ALA A 375 -14.51 -0.89 -8.10
N ILE A 376 -13.76 -0.09 -8.88
CA ILE A 376 -12.43 0.41 -8.55
C ILE A 376 -12.56 1.53 -7.51
N TYR A 377 -11.75 1.49 -6.45
CA TYR A 377 -11.70 2.55 -5.44
C TYR A 377 -11.14 3.86 -6.03
N GLU A 378 -11.94 4.92 -5.97
CA GLU A 378 -11.53 6.28 -6.31
C GLU A 378 -11.77 7.21 -5.12
N LYS A 379 -10.72 7.95 -4.72
CA LYS A 379 -10.67 8.78 -3.51
C LYS A 379 -11.78 9.83 -3.41
N LYS A 380 -12.19 10.42 -4.55
CA LYS A 380 -13.29 11.41 -4.60
C LYS A 380 -14.65 10.73 -4.41
N SER A 381 -14.94 9.68 -5.18
CA SER A 381 -16.18 8.90 -5.04
C SER A 381 -16.36 8.32 -3.64
N ALA A 382 -15.29 7.81 -3.03
CA ALA A 382 -15.32 7.30 -1.66
C ALA A 382 -15.58 8.39 -0.60
N ARG A 383 -15.01 9.59 -0.78
CA ARG A 383 -15.31 10.76 0.08
C ARG A 383 -16.77 11.20 -0.08
N PHE A 384 -17.29 11.28 -1.31
CA PHE A 384 -18.68 11.64 -1.56
C PHE A 384 -19.66 10.64 -0.93
N LEU A 385 -19.34 9.33 -0.93
CA LEU A 385 -20.13 8.33 -0.22
C LEU A 385 -20.13 8.56 1.29
N TYR A 386 -18.97 8.87 1.90
CA TYR A 386 -18.91 9.21 3.32
C TYR A 386 -19.76 10.44 3.66
N GLU A 387 -19.62 11.53 2.90
CA GLU A 387 -20.39 12.77 3.11
C GLU A 387 -21.90 12.55 2.91
N ARG A 388 -22.31 11.78 1.89
CA ARG A 388 -23.72 11.47 1.59
C ARG A 388 -24.37 10.54 2.62
N TYR A 389 -23.64 9.55 3.15
CA TYR A 389 -24.17 8.52 4.03
C TYR A 389 -23.83 8.74 5.52
N ALA A 390 -23.25 9.88 5.89
CA ALA A 390 -22.74 10.22 7.22
C ALA A 390 -23.71 9.96 8.39
N LYS A 391 -25.03 10.13 8.17
CA LYS A 391 -26.09 9.92 9.17
C LYS A 391 -26.82 8.57 9.06
N THR A 392 -26.20 7.56 8.45
CA THR A 392 -26.82 6.25 8.18
C THR A 392 -26.01 5.09 8.74
N SER A 393 -26.64 3.91 8.85
CA SER A 393 -25.99 2.67 9.31
C SER A 393 -24.71 2.30 8.54
N LEU A 394 -24.56 2.75 7.29
CA LEU A 394 -23.36 2.56 6.47
C LEU A 394 -22.12 3.23 7.09
N VAL A 395 -22.21 4.53 7.43
CA VAL A 395 -21.08 5.25 8.01
C VAL A 395 -20.93 4.94 9.50
N LYS A 396 -22.03 4.65 10.22
CA LYS A 396 -21.95 4.12 11.60
C LYS A 396 -21.13 2.82 11.65
N GLU A 397 -21.36 1.90 10.72
CA GLU A 397 -20.58 0.66 10.60
C GLU A 397 -19.12 0.93 10.19
N ALA A 398 -18.89 1.76 9.17
CA ALA A 398 -17.52 2.10 8.75
C ALA A 398 -16.69 2.75 9.87
N LEU A 399 -17.30 3.59 10.70
CA LEU A 399 -16.67 4.12 11.91
C LEU A 399 -16.46 3.01 12.96
N ARG A 400 -17.48 2.20 13.27
CA ARG A 400 -17.39 1.09 14.24
C ARG A 400 -16.25 0.11 13.91
N GLU A 401 -16.15 -0.32 12.66
CA GLU A 401 -15.09 -1.22 12.19
C GLU A 401 -13.70 -0.54 12.25
N LEU A 402 -13.60 0.73 11.87
CA LEU A 402 -12.34 1.50 11.94
C LEU A 402 -11.88 1.75 13.39
N PHE A 403 -12.81 2.06 14.29
CA PHE A 403 -12.54 2.17 15.73
C PHE A 403 -12.09 0.84 16.32
N HIS A 404 -12.75 -0.27 15.96
CA HIS A 404 -12.35 -1.60 16.40
C HIS A 404 -10.94 -1.96 15.90
N ASP A 405 -10.63 -1.70 14.63
CA ASP A 405 -9.37 -2.10 14.01
C ASP A 405 -8.18 -1.29 14.49
N LYS A 406 -8.27 0.05 14.50
CA LYS A 406 -7.10 0.94 14.63
C LYS A 406 -6.95 1.64 15.98
N TYR A 407 -8.01 1.73 16.76
CA TYR A 407 -8.07 2.60 17.93
C TYR A 407 -8.37 1.81 19.22
N ASP A 408 -8.06 2.38 20.39
CA ASP A 408 -8.47 1.81 21.68
C ASP A 408 -8.86 2.91 22.68
N LEU A 409 -10.05 3.46 22.45
CA LEU A 409 -10.60 4.57 23.25
C LEU A 409 -10.64 4.22 24.74
N LYS A 410 -11.09 3.00 25.08
CA LYS A 410 -11.27 2.52 26.46
C LYS A 410 -9.96 2.37 27.25
N ASN A 411 -8.84 2.14 26.57
CA ASN A 411 -7.53 2.11 27.24
C ASN A 411 -6.83 3.47 27.18
N THR A 412 -7.08 4.28 26.15
CA THR A 412 -6.57 5.66 26.07
C THR A 412 -7.18 6.58 27.12
N ASP A 413 -8.51 6.50 27.34
CA ASP A 413 -9.23 7.19 28.41
C ASP A 413 -8.58 6.98 29.79
N LYS A 414 -8.35 5.71 30.17
CA LYS A 414 -7.64 5.34 31.41
C LYS A 414 -6.23 5.94 31.50
N ILE A 415 -5.54 6.11 30.38
CA ILE A 415 -4.16 6.63 30.32
C ILE A 415 -4.17 8.16 30.45
N LEU A 416 -5.09 8.85 29.77
CA LEU A 416 -5.31 10.28 29.97
C LEU A 416 -5.70 10.56 31.43
N LYS A 417 -6.61 9.77 32.00
CA LYS A 417 -6.92 9.85 33.44
C LYS A 417 -5.67 9.66 34.31
N LYS A 418 -4.83 8.65 34.05
CA LYS A 418 -3.57 8.44 34.80
C LYS A 418 -2.56 9.58 34.64
N ILE A 419 -2.55 10.29 33.51
CA ILE A 419 -1.74 11.49 33.29
C ILE A 419 -2.29 12.68 34.11
N ARG A 420 -3.62 12.82 34.21
CA ARG A 420 -4.28 13.83 35.06
C ARG A 420 -4.07 13.55 36.55
N ASP A 421 -4.19 12.29 36.96
CA ASP A 421 -3.97 11.80 38.32
C ASP A 421 -2.45 11.76 38.69
N ASN A 422 -1.56 12.04 37.74
CA ASN A 422 -0.08 11.98 37.84
C ASN A 422 0.49 10.60 38.21
N GLU A 423 -0.26 9.52 37.95
CA GLU A 423 0.25 8.14 37.93
C GLU A 423 1.24 7.90 36.77
N ILE A 424 1.07 8.67 35.68
CA ILE A 424 1.96 8.68 34.53
C ILE A 424 2.59 10.09 34.44
N LEU A 425 3.92 10.13 34.51
CA LEU A 425 4.71 11.36 34.41
C LEU A 425 5.02 11.69 32.94
N ILE A 426 5.23 12.98 32.66
CA ILE A 426 5.61 13.48 31.34
C ILE A 426 6.83 14.38 31.52
N THR A 427 7.93 14.06 30.83
CA THR A 427 9.17 14.84 30.84
C THR A 427 9.45 15.41 29.45
N TRP A 428 9.62 16.73 29.36
CA TRP A 428 9.96 17.43 28.13
C TRP A 428 11.47 17.66 28.02
N LEU A 429 12.08 17.22 26.92
CA LEU A 429 13.52 17.34 26.65
C LEU A 429 13.74 18.13 25.36
N GLU A 430 14.27 19.35 25.46
CA GLU A 430 14.67 20.15 24.30
C GLU A 430 16.04 19.65 23.77
N ILE A 431 16.13 19.34 22.48
CA ILE A 431 17.26 18.60 21.89
C ILE A 431 17.66 19.10 20.49
N ASP A 432 18.96 19.07 20.19
CA ASP A 432 19.49 19.39 18.86
C ASP A 432 19.34 18.23 17.86
N LYS A 433 19.57 16.99 18.32
CA LYS A 433 19.41 15.75 17.55
C LYS A 433 18.65 14.70 18.37
N PHE A 434 17.67 14.07 17.73
CA PHE A 434 16.93 12.93 18.25
C PHE A 434 17.81 11.73 18.64
N SER A 435 17.37 11.00 19.66
CA SER A 435 18.03 9.80 20.18
C SER A 435 17.91 8.59 19.24
N LYS A 436 18.80 7.60 19.44
CA LYS A 436 18.70 6.29 18.77
C LYS A 436 17.39 5.55 19.03
N LEU A 437 16.68 5.90 20.12
CA LEU A 437 15.37 5.33 20.42
C LEU A 437 14.26 5.97 19.58
N ALA A 438 14.43 7.22 19.12
CA ALA A 438 13.50 7.92 18.24
C ALA A 438 13.75 7.62 16.74
N GLU A 439 14.99 7.27 16.36
CA GLU A 439 15.36 6.92 14.97
C GLU A 439 14.35 5.98 14.25
N PRO A 440 13.77 4.92 14.85
CA PRO A 440 12.88 4.00 14.14
C PRO A 440 11.49 4.54 13.76
N ILE A 441 11.07 5.74 14.21
CA ILE A 441 9.85 6.42 13.70
C ILE A 441 10.19 7.60 12.77
N LEU A 442 11.37 8.20 12.97
CA LEU A 442 11.88 9.32 12.19
C LEU A 442 12.48 8.88 10.86
N ASP A 443 13.19 7.74 10.84
CA ASP A 443 13.75 7.20 9.61
C ASP A 443 12.65 6.55 8.76
N HIS A 444 12.27 7.28 7.71
CA HIS A 444 11.23 6.88 6.78
C HIS A 444 11.67 5.80 5.76
N THR A 445 12.91 5.29 5.87
CA THR A 445 13.55 4.48 4.82
C THR A 445 14.32 3.25 5.31
N SER A 446 15.06 3.31 6.42
CA SER A 446 16.12 2.33 6.72
C SER A 446 15.68 0.97 7.24
N LYS A 447 14.39 0.76 7.54
CA LYS A 447 13.91 -0.38 8.36
C LYS A 447 14.19 -1.79 7.79
N TYR A 448 14.71 -1.93 6.55
CA TYR A 448 15.06 -3.25 5.97
C TYR A 448 16.27 -3.37 5.00
N TYR A 449 16.80 -2.33 4.31
CA TYR A 449 17.74 -2.59 3.20
C TYR A 449 18.93 -1.62 3.04
N SER A 450 20.11 -2.20 2.77
CA SER A 450 21.30 -1.50 2.27
C SER A 450 21.07 -0.99 0.85
N ALA A 451 20.62 0.25 0.73
CA ALA A 451 20.35 0.89 -0.55
C ALA A 451 21.62 1.04 -1.39
N PRO A 452 21.50 0.91 -2.71
CA PRO A 452 23.32 0.71 -3.84
C PRO A 452 24.09 2.03 -4.06
N ALA A 453 25.42 2.01 -3.99
CA ALA A 453 26.24 3.22 -4.16
C ALA A 453 26.15 3.87 -5.56
N ASN A 454 25.74 3.12 -6.58
CA ASN A 454 25.34 3.63 -7.89
C ASN A 454 24.17 2.78 -8.43
N LEU A 455 23.15 3.40 -9.03
CA LEU A 455 22.12 2.68 -9.81
C LEU A 455 22.11 3.13 -11.27
N ASP A 456 22.36 4.40 -11.58
CA ASP A 456 22.16 4.95 -12.93
C ASP A 456 22.96 4.21 -14.01
N LYS A 457 24.23 3.88 -13.73
CA LYS A 457 25.03 3.01 -14.61
C LYS A 457 24.40 1.62 -14.76
N GLY A 458 23.87 1.04 -13.68
CA GLY A 458 23.15 -0.24 -13.70
C GLY A 458 21.80 -0.19 -14.43
N ILE A 459 21.08 0.96 -14.42
CA ILE A 459 19.87 1.19 -15.22
C ILE A 459 20.26 1.21 -16.69
N ILE A 460 21.28 2.00 -17.05
CA ILE A 460 21.79 2.11 -18.42
C ILE A 460 22.31 0.76 -18.91
N ASP A 461 23.06 0.01 -18.09
CA ASP A 461 23.58 -1.31 -18.46
C ASP A 461 22.47 -2.37 -18.57
N LEU A 462 21.40 -2.29 -17.77
CA LEU A 462 20.21 -3.12 -17.92
C LEU A 462 19.44 -2.76 -19.21
N VAL A 463 19.32 -1.47 -19.55
CA VAL A 463 18.74 -0.99 -20.81
C VAL A 463 19.58 -1.46 -22.01
N LYS A 464 20.91 -1.33 -21.97
CA LYS A 464 21.86 -1.87 -22.97
C LYS A 464 21.64 -3.37 -23.16
N ALA A 465 21.70 -4.16 -22.10
CA ALA A 465 21.58 -5.61 -22.13
C ALA A 465 20.20 -6.10 -22.63
N ARG A 466 19.13 -5.34 -22.36
CA ARG A 466 17.78 -5.59 -22.85
C ARG A 466 17.65 -5.26 -24.34
N LEU A 467 18.05 -4.06 -24.77
CA LEU A 467 17.98 -3.62 -26.18
C LEU A 467 18.84 -4.51 -27.10
N ALA A 468 19.99 -4.98 -26.60
CA ALA A 468 20.88 -5.90 -27.30
C ALA A 468 20.22 -7.24 -27.69
N LYS A 469 19.22 -7.70 -26.92
CA LYS A 469 18.50 -8.97 -27.13
C LYS A 469 17.15 -8.81 -27.84
N THR A 470 16.78 -7.59 -28.24
CA THR A 470 15.53 -7.34 -28.97
C THR A 470 15.58 -8.01 -30.34
N LYS A 471 14.52 -8.73 -30.72
CA LYS A 471 14.42 -9.45 -32.01
C LYS A 471 13.72 -8.61 -33.06
N HIS A 472 14.44 -8.36 -34.15
CA HIS A 472 13.97 -7.58 -35.30
C HIS A 472 13.82 -8.47 -36.53
N ARG A 473 12.78 -8.24 -37.32
CA ARG A 473 12.71 -8.73 -38.70
C ARG A 473 13.30 -7.67 -39.61
N LEU A 474 14.51 -7.92 -40.09
CA LEU A 474 15.17 -7.12 -41.13
C LEU A 474 14.61 -7.52 -42.49
N ILE A 475 14.23 -6.55 -43.33
CA ILE A 475 13.61 -6.78 -44.65
C ILE A 475 14.26 -5.84 -45.66
N CYS A 476 14.53 -6.30 -46.89
CA CYS A 476 14.98 -5.38 -47.94
C CYS A 476 13.82 -4.50 -48.45
N ALA A 477 13.85 -3.21 -48.10
CA ALA A 477 12.84 -2.22 -48.48
C ALA A 477 12.77 -1.96 -50.00
N ARG A 478 13.80 -2.34 -50.77
CA ARG A 478 13.86 -2.17 -52.24
C ARG A 478 13.40 -3.39 -53.06
N CYS A 479 13.10 -4.53 -52.43
CA CYS A 479 12.60 -5.70 -53.18
C CYS A 479 11.68 -6.67 -52.42
N GLY A 480 11.67 -6.65 -51.08
CA GLY A 480 10.86 -7.56 -50.26
C GLY A 480 11.17 -9.05 -50.40
N LYS A 481 12.23 -9.43 -51.14
CA LYS A 481 12.68 -10.82 -51.34
C LYS A 481 13.60 -11.35 -50.23
N TRP A 482 14.41 -10.47 -49.64
CA TRP A 482 15.22 -10.84 -48.46
C TRP A 482 14.55 -10.37 -47.19
N GLU A 483 14.41 -11.30 -46.25
CA GLU A 483 14.10 -11.04 -44.85
C GLU A 483 14.91 -11.97 -43.94
N ARG A 484 15.21 -11.52 -42.72
CA ARG A 484 15.84 -12.33 -41.67
C ARG A 484 15.45 -11.81 -40.29
N VAL A 485 15.17 -12.71 -39.35
CA VAL A 485 15.07 -12.36 -37.93
C VAL A 485 16.45 -12.44 -37.28
N MET A 486 16.84 -11.40 -36.54
CA MET A 486 18.13 -11.29 -35.83
C MET A 486 17.94 -10.58 -34.49
N GLU A 487 18.79 -10.85 -33.50
CA GLU A 487 18.91 -10.02 -32.29
C GLU A 487 19.77 -8.77 -32.56
N THR A 488 19.48 -7.65 -31.91
CA THR A 488 20.18 -6.35 -32.11
C THR A 488 21.71 -6.46 -32.00
N ASN A 489 22.21 -7.31 -31.10
CA ASN A 489 23.64 -7.62 -30.95
C ASN A 489 24.26 -8.34 -32.17
N GLU A 490 23.51 -9.16 -32.90
CA GLU A 490 23.96 -9.88 -34.11
C GLU A 490 24.02 -8.97 -35.35
N VAL A 491 23.30 -7.84 -35.34
CA VAL A 491 23.22 -6.92 -36.47
C VAL A 491 24.59 -6.32 -36.79
N LYS A 492 24.99 -6.41 -38.06
CA LYS A 492 26.21 -5.80 -38.60
C LYS A 492 25.99 -4.32 -38.93
N ASN A 493 27.03 -3.51 -38.81
CA ASN A 493 26.96 -2.07 -39.11
C ASN A 493 26.60 -1.79 -40.57
N THR A 494 27.00 -2.66 -41.49
CA THR A 494 26.61 -2.61 -42.91
C THR A 494 25.70 -3.80 -43.25
N LEU A 495 24.54 -3.50 -43.83
CA LEU A 495 23.55 -4.48 -44.28
C LEU A 495 23.34 -4.32 -45.78
N ILE A 496 23.38 -5.43 -46.51
CA ILE A 496 23.24 -5.47 -47.98
C ILE A 496 22.32 -6.63 -48.34
N CYS A 497 21.30 -6.39 -49.16
CA CYS A 497 20.41 -7.42 -49.66
C CYS A 497 21.15 -8.38 -50.62
N PRO A 498 21.17 -9.70 -50.38
CA PRO A 498 21.87 -10.64 -51.26
C PRO A 498 21.25 -10.72 -52.66
N TYR A 499 19.93 -10.49 -52.81
CA TYR A 499 19.24 -10.62 -54.10
C TYR A 499 19.38 -9.40 -55.03
N CYS A 500 19.45 -8.18 -54.48
CA CYS A 500 19.46 -6.94 -55.28
C CYS A 500 20.60 -5.97 -54.94
N LYS A 501 21.54 -6.38 -54.07
CA LYS A 501 22.73 -5.61 -53.62
C LYS A 501 22.42 -4.23 -53.00
N ALA A 502 21.15 -3.95 -52.71
CA ALA A 502 20.67 -2.71 -52.10
C ALA A 502 21.00 -2.64 -50.60
N ARG A 503 21.33 -1.43 -50.11
CA ARG A 503 21.58 -1.12 -48.69
C ARG A 503 20.30 -0.73 -47.92
N GLN A 504 19.21 -0.45 -48.63
CA GLN A 504 17.91 -0.11 -48.05
C GLN A 504 17.29 -1.35 -47.39
N ILE A 505 17.69 -1.61 -46.14
CA ILE A 505 17.17 -2.64 -45.26
C ILE A 505 16.38 -1.95 -44.14
N THR A 506 15.09 -2.29 -44.01
CA THR A 506 14.23 -1.81 -42.92
C THR A 506 14.19 -2.81 -41.78
N ALA A 507 13.79 -2.35 -40.58
CA ALA A 507 13.54 -3.20 -39.42
C ALA A 507 12.08 -3.03 -38.95
N THR A 508 11.44 -4.15 -38.62
CA THR A 508 10.10 -4.21 -38.00
C THR A 508 10.08 -5.29 -36.91
N PHE A 509 8.99 -5.37 -36.15
CA PHE A 509 8.79 -6.40 -35.14
C PHE A 509 8.96 -7.81 -35.74
N TYR A 510 9.56 -8.74 -34.99
CA TYR A 510 9.83 -10.10 -35.46
C TYR A 510 8.59 -10.84 -36.02
N SER A 511 7.39 -10.46 -35.57
CA SER A 511 6.08 -11.00 -35.95
C SER A 511 5.38 -10.30 -37.12
N ASP A 512 5.96 -9.27 -37.75
CA ASP A 512 5.34 -8.59 -38.90
C ASP A 512 5.64 -9.33 -40.23
N TYR A 513 4.79 -10.31 -40.54
CA TYR A 513 4.83 -11.07 -41.78
C TYR A 513 4.18 -10.37 -42.98
N GLU A 514 3.54 -9.21 -42.79
CA GLU A 514 2.81 -8.51 -43.85
C GLU A 514 3.68 -7.48 -44.57
N LEU A 515 4.60 -6.82 -43.88
CA LEU A 515 5.47 -5.81 -44.49
C LEU A 515 6.30 -6.32 -45.71
N PRO A 516 6.85 -7.56 -45.72
CA PRO A 516 7.49 -8.12 -46.92
C PRO A 516 6.55 -8.22 -48.13
N LYS A 517 5.25 -8.47 -47.90
CA LYS A 517 4.22 -8.55 -48.95
C LYS A 517 3.86 -7.16 -49.48
N ILE A 518 3.69 -6.18 -48.58
CA ILE A 518 3.41 -4.77 -48.93
C ILE A 518 4.54 -4.20 -49.80
N ILE A 519 5.80 -4.47 -49.43
CA ILE A 519 6.97 -4.06 -50.21
C ILE A 519 6.94 -4.72 -51.60
N ARG A 520 6.75 -6.05 -51.69
CA ARG A 520 6.64 -6.75 -52.99
C ARG A 520 5.52 -6.18 -53.87
N LYS A 521 4.31 -6.02 -53.32
CA LYS A 521 3.13 -5.42 -53.98
C LYS A 521 3.46 -4.05 -54.58
N LYS A 522 4.21 -3.21 -53.87
CA LYS A 522 4.64 -1.88 -54.33
C LYS A 522 5.63 -1.94 -55.51
N PHE A 523 6.60 -2.87 -55.49
CA PHE A 523 7.57 -3.04 -56.58
C PHE A 523 7.02 -3.81 -57.79
N GLU A 524 5.95 -4.58 -57.60
CA GLU A 524 5.13 -5.19 -58.67
C GLU A 524 4.17 -4.19 -59.34
N GLY A 525 4.26 -2.89 -59.02
CA GLY A 525 3.43 -1.82 -59.61
C GLY A 525 1.96 -1.80 -59.16
N LYS A 526 1.56 -2.68 -58.23
CA LYS A 526 0.18 -2.81 -57.77
C LYS A 526 -0.20 -1.65 -56.85
N LYS A 527 -1.45 -1.17 -56.93
CA LYS A 527 -1.97 -0.13 -56.04
C LYS A 527 -1.94 -0.61 -54.58
N LEU A 528 -1.43 0.25 -53.68
CA LEU A 528 -1.51 0.06 -52.23
C LEU A 528 -2.79 0.72 -51.69
N THR A 529 -3.30 0.21 -50.57
CA THR A 529 -4.27 0.93 -49.73
C THR A 529 -3.60 2.09 -48.98
N LEU A 530 -4.38 2.94 -48.32
CA LEU A 530 -3.85 4.07 -47.56
C LEU A 530 -3.00 3.61 -46.36
N ASP A 531 -3.43 2.58 -45.62
CA ASP A 531 -2.61 1.97 -44.55
C ASP A 531 -1.35 1.32 -45.11
N GLU A 532 -1.45 0.49 -46.16
CA GLU A 532 -0.29 -0.14 -46.79
C GLU A 532 0.74 0.90 -47.25
N LYS A 533 0.29 2.05 -47.75
CA LYS A 533 1.15 3.18 -48.11
C LYS A 533 1.82 3.77 -46.86
N HIS A 534 1.08 4.09 -45.79
CA HIS A 534 1.69 4.60 -44.55
C HIS A 534 2.69 3.62 -43.93
N ARG A 535 2.42 2.31 -43.99
CA ARG A 535 3.34 1.25 -43.55
C ARG A 535 4.59 1.19 -44.44
N PHE A 536 4.45 1.29 -45.76
CA PHE A 536 5.57 1.36 -46.69
C PHE A 536 6.43 2.62 -46.47
N ASP A 537 5.82 3.80 -46.39
CA ASP A 537 6.53 5.08 -46.22
C ASP A 537 7.30 5.12 -44.88
N ARG A 538 6.70 4.58 -43.81
CA ARG A 538 7.38 4.37 -42.51
C ARG A 538 8.55 3.39 -42.63
N ALA A 539 8.36 2.27 -43.30
CA ALA A 539 9.41 1.27 -43.50
C ALA A 539 10.58 1.80 -44.35
N TRP A 540 10.30 2.60 -45.37
CA TRP A 540 11.30 3.29 -46.18
C TRP A 540 12.13 4.25 -45.32
N LYS A 541 11.46 5.08 -44.50
CA LYS A 541 12.12 6.00 -43.55
C LYS A 541 13.04 5.28 -42.57
N VAL A 542 12.61 4.15 -42.00
CA VAL A 542 13.46 3.30 -41.15
C VAL A 542 14.65 2.75 -41.94
N SER A 543 14.48 2.37 -43.21
CA SER A 543 15.60 1.89 -44.03
C SER A 543 16.67 2.94 -44.30
N SER A 544 16.29 4.22 -44.44
CA SER A 544 17.25 5.33 -44.56
C SER A 544 18.00 5.60 -43.25
N LEU A 545 17.38 5.40 -42.09
CA LEU A 545 18.07 5.48 -40.80
C LEU A 545 19.09 4.35 -40.63
N ILE A 546 18.73 3.13 -41.04
CA ILE A 546 19.61 1.96 -40.98
C ILE A 546 20.74 2.05 -42.03
N GLU A 547 20.51 2.64 -43.20
CA GLU A 547 21.56 2.90 -44.18
C GLU A 547 22.60 3.92 -43.69
N ASN A 548 22.18 4.94 -42.95
CA ASN A 548 23.06 6.00 -42.44
C ASN A 548 23.76 5.67 -41.11
N PHE A 549 23.05 5.07 -40.15
CA PHE A 549 23.54 4.81 -38.78
C PHE A 549 23.72 3.32 -38.46
N GLY A 550 23.49 2.42 -39.42
CA GLY A 550 23.76 1.00 -39.32
C GLY A 550 23.09 0.34 -38.11
N LYS A 551 23.89 -0.36 -37.31
CA LYS A 551 23.47 -1.04 -36.08
C LYS A 551 22.85 -0.10 -35.06
N ILE A 552 23.34 1.14 -34.95
CA ILE A 552 22.90 2.10 -33.93
C ILE A 552 21.43 2.50 -34.18
N ALA A 553 21.00 2.61 -35.45
CA ALA A 553 19.59 2.80 -35.76
C ALA A 553 18.71 1.63 -35.29
N VAL A 554 19.17 0.38 -35.42
CA VAL A 554 18.43 -0.79 -34.91
C VAL A 554 18.42 -0.82 -33.39
N THR A 555 19.50 -0.40 -32.71
CA THR A 555 19.52 -0.21 -31.26
C THR A 555 18.51 0.84 -30.79
N VAL A 556 18.41 1.99 -31.47
CA VAL A 556 17.42 3.03 -31.16
C VAL A 556 15.99 2.54 -31.44
N MET A 557 15.75 1.89 -32.58
CA MET A 557 14.47 1.26 -32.93
C MET A 557 14.13 0.03 -32.06
N SER A 558 15.05 -0.42 -31.19
CA SER A 558 14.75 -1.45 -30.16
C SER A 558 14.00 -0.87 -28.95
N GLY A 559 13.91 0.46 -28.85
CA GLY A 559 13.22 1.15 -27.76
C GLY A 559 11.69 1.01 -27.83
N TYR A 560 11.07 0.69 -26.70
CA TYR A 560 9.62 0.50 -26.61
C TYR A 560 8.84 1.80 -26.85
N GLY A 561 8.12 1.87 -27.97
CA GLY A 561 7.41 3.07 -28.42
C GLY A 561 8.24 4.01 -29.29
N VAL A 562 9.51 3.69 -29.57
CA VAL A 562 10.39 4.52 -30.41
C VAL A 562 10.07 4.30 -31.89
N GLY A 563 9.15 5.12 -32.42
CA GLY A 563 8.85 5.18 -33.86
C GLY A 563 9.96 5.84 -34.67
N ALA A 564 9.88 5.73 -36.00
CA ALA A 564 10.89 6.24 -36.95
C ALA A 564 11.23 7.74 -36.76
N ASP A 565 10.24 8.56 -36.43
CA ASP A 565 10.41 10.00 -36.17
C ASP A 565 11.13 10.29 -34.86
N THR A 566 10.86 9.50 -33.82
CA THR A 566 11.56 9.55 -32.52
C THR A 566 13.00 9.07 -32.69
N ALA A 567 13.22 7.96 -33.39
CA ALA A 567 14.55 7.46 -33.72
C ALA A 567 15.37 8.48 -34.54
N ALA A 568 14.76 9.12 -35.55
CA ALA A 568 15.40 10.18 -36.32
C ALA A 568 15.71 11.44 -35.48
N ARG A 569 15.06 11.65 -34.33
CA ARG A 569 15.42 12.71 -33.38
C ARG A 569 16.63 12.29 -32.54
N ILE A 570 16.58 11.09 -31.97
CA ILE A 570 17.67 10.54 -31.13
C ILE A 570 18.99 10.45 -31.90
N LEU A 571 18.95 9.88 -33.12
CA LEU A 571 20.14 9.69 -33.96
C LEU A 571 20.77 11.01 -34.45
N ARG A 572 20.02 12.12 -34.50
CA ARG A 572 20.55 13.45 -34.82
C ARG A 572 21.20 14.14 -33.62
N ASN A 573 20.77 13.81 -32.41
CA ASN A 573 21.29 14.37 -31.16
C ASN A 573 22.33 13.41 -30.54
N MET A 574 23.08 12.69 -31.37
CA MET A 574 24.09 11.72 -30.96
C MET A 574 25.39 12.43 -30.58
N ILE A 575 25.92 12.13 -29.38
CA ILE A 575 27.18 12.67 -28.86
C ILE A 575 28.12 11.50 -28.52
N ASP A 576 27.64 10.59 -27.68
CA ASP A 576 28.32 9.35 -27.29
C ASP A 576 27.32 8.20 -27.10
N ASP A 577 27.83 6.98 -26.90
CA ASP A 577 27.01 5.77 -26.72
C ASP A 577 26.10 5.83 -25.48
N GLU A 578 26.56 6.34 -24.34
CA GLU A 578 25.75 6.39 -23.12
C GLU A 578 24.63 7.44 -23.25
N HIS A 579 24.90 8.54 -23.95
CA HIS A 579 23.92 9.55 -24.32
C HIS A 579 22.80 8.98 -25.21
N ILE A 580 23.12 8.09 -26.16
CA ILE A 580 22.12 7.37 -26.97
C ILE A 580 21.22 6.52 -26.06
N PHE A 581 21.80 5.70 -25.17
CA PHE A 581 21.00 4.84 -24.29
C PHE A 581 20.13 5.64 -23.32
N LYS A 582 20.60 6.79 -22.84
CA LYS A 582 19.81 7.74 -22.04
C LYS A 582 18.64 8.33 -22.83
N GLN A 583 18.86 8.82 -24.05
CA GLN A 583 17.77 9.36 -24.88
C GLN A 583 16.74 8.29 -25.28
N ILE A 584 17.15 7.03 -25.53
CA ILE A 584 16.22 5.91 -25.73
C ILE A 584 15.36 5.71 -24.48
N TYR A 585 15.97 5.71 -23.28
CA TYR A 585 15.23 5.55 -22.03
C TYR A 585 14.22 6.69 -21.79
N GLU A 586 14.63 7.94 -22.01
CA GLU A 586 13.76 9.11 -21.90
C GLU A 586 12.58 9.06 -22.88
N ALA A 587 12.79 8.57 -24.11
CA ALA A 587 11.73 8.36 -25.08
C ALA A 587 10.76 7.24 -24.68
N GLU A 588 11.24 6.10 -24.13
CA GLU A 588 10.36 5.06 -23.59
C GLU A 588 9.52 5.57 -22.42
N ARG A 589 10.13 6.34 -21.52
CA ARG A 589 9.50 6.94 -20.34
C ARG A 589 8.39 7.91 -20.77
N GLN A 590 8.65 8.76 -21.76
CA GLN A 590 7.64 9.66 -22.34
C GLN A 590 6.52 8.88 -23.02
N TYR A 591 6.82 7.80 -23.75
CA TYR A 591 5.79 6.95 -24.35
C TYR A 591 4.91 6.27 -23.29
N VAL A 592 5.49 5.67 -22.25
CA VAL A 592 4.73 5.03 -21.16
C VAL A 592 3.80 6.03 -20.47
N VAL A 593 4.32 7.21 -20.09
CA VAL A 593 3.51 8.26 -19.43
C VAL A 593 2.38 8.75 -20.33
N THR A 594 2.66 9.01 -21.62
CA THR A 594 1.65 9.63 -22.51
C THR A 594 0.66 8.64 -23.11
N ARG A 595 0.98 7.34 -23.24
CA ARG A 595 0.16 6.35 -23.98
C ARG A 595 -1.33 6.36 -23.59
N GLY A 596 -1.65 6.51 -22.31
CA GLY A 596 -3.03 6.54 -21.82
C GLY A 596 -3.92 7.65 -22.42
N PHE A 597 -3.31 8.69 -23.01
CA PHE A 597 -3.97 9.80 -23.69
C PHE A 597 -4.05 9.65 -25.23
N TRP A 598 -3.61 8.52 -25.79
CA TRP A 598 -3.74 8.20 -27.23
C TRP A 598 -4.67 7.00 -27.50
N ASP A 599 -4.86 6.10 -26.53
CA ASP A 599 -5.80 4.97 -26.59
C ASP A 599 -7.20 5.39 -26.04
N SER A 600 -7.70 6.54 -26.53
CA SER A 600 -8.91 7.25 -26.09
C SER A 600 -9.79 7.71 -27.27
#